data_AF-A0A7W0SIY9-F1
#
_entry.id   AF-A0A7W0SIY9-F1
#
_cell.length_a   1.000
_cell.length_b   1.000
_cell.length_c   1.000
_cell.angle_alpha   90.00
_cell.angle_beta   90.00
_cell.angle_gamma   90.00
#
_symmetry.space_group_name_H-M   'P 1'
#
loop_
_entity.id
_entity.type
_entity.pdbx_description
1 polymer ?
#
loop_
_entity_poly.entity_id
_entity_poly.type
_entity_poly.pdbx_seq_one_letter_code
_entity_poly.pdbx_strand_id
1 'polypeptide(L)'
;MIALCPAPQVRLIPTVDAAVNLQRIEGGAAVHLIRYDYDHGSDQVPLLPELTIEVRVPVHAPDTAAYGCSGLMGVRHEERDGVHRLELTDVPLYSVITLTAKEGGDV
;
A
#
# COMPACT_ATOMS: atom_id res chain seq x y z
N MET A 1 25.96 -3.33 -3.71
CA MET A 1 25.28 -4.25 -2.78
C MET A 1 24.47 -3.38 -1.83
N ILE A 2 23.14 -3.32 -1.98
CA ILE A 2 22.29 -2.55 -1.08
C ILE A 2 22.14 -3.37 0.19
N ALA A 3 22.71 -2.92 1.30
CA ALA A 3 22.46 -3.54 2.59
C ALA A 3 20.97 -3.41 2.92
N LEU A 4 20.30 -4.54 3.17
CA LEU A 4 18.92 -4.54 3.62
C LEU A 4 18.87 -3.85 4.99
N CYS A 5 18.05 -2.80 5.12
CA CYS A 5 17.74 -2.20 6.41
C CYS A 5 17.23 -3.31 7.36
N PRO A 6 17.69 -3.38 8.63
CA PRO A 6 17.31 -4.47 9.54
C PRO A 6 15.82 -4.49 9.90
N ALA A 7 15.08 -3.42 9.59
CA ALA A 7 13.65 -3.35 9.81
C ALA A 7 12.85 -4.00 8.65
N PRO A 8 11.57 -4.40 8.86
CA PRO A 8 10.71 -5.01 7.83
C PRO A 8 10.36 -4.08 6.67
N GLN A 9 10.62 -4.46 5.41
CA GLN A 9 10.35 -3.62 4.24
C GLN A 9 8.90 -3.10 4.18
N VAL A 10 7.95 -3.90 4.67
CA VAL A 10 6.54 -3.57 4.81
C VAL A 10 6.11 -3.82 6.26
N ARG A 11 5.28 -2.93 6.80
CA ARG A 11 4.60 -3.10 8.09
C ARG A 11 3.13 -2.72 7.96
N LEU A 12 2.24 -3.56 8.50
CA LEU A 12 0.80 -3.33 8.56
C LEU A 12 0.40 -2.94 9.98
N ILE A 13 -0.41 -1.89 10.11
CA ILE A 13 -0.90 -1.37 11.40
C ILE A 13 -2.41 -1.06 11.28
N PRO A 14 -3.29 -1.74 12.04
CA PRO A 14 -2.98 -2.88 12.90
C PRO A 14 -2.47 -4.09 12.10
N THR A 15 -1.93 -5.09 12.79
CA THR A 15 -1.61 -6.37 12.16
C THR A 15 -2.90 -7.06 11.76
N VAL A 16 -3.00 -7.43 10.48
CA VAL A 16 -4.16 -8.10 9.87
C VAL A 16 -3.67 -9.33 9.10
N ASP A 17 -4.55 -10.30 8.86
CA ASP A 17 -4.21 -11.45 8.02
C ASP A 17 -4.29 -11.05 6.55
N ALA A 18 -3.13 -10.71 5.98
CA ALA A 18 -3.02 -10.23 4.61
C ALA A 18 -1.66 -10.54 4.01
N ALA A 19 -1.63 -10.73 2.69
CA ALA A 19 -0.42 -10.72 1.90
C ALA A 19 -0.18 -9.33 1.29
N VAL A 20 1.08 -8.89 1.30
CA VAL A 20 1.52 -7.69 0.60
C VAL A 20 2.59 -8.03 -0.42
N ASN A 21 2.44 -7.53 -1.65
CA ASN A 21 3.45 -7.59 -2.69
C ASN A 21 3.84 -6.19 -3.14
N LEU A 22 5.13 -6.00 -3.42
CA LEU A 22 5.67 -4.76 -3.98
C LEU A 22 6.13 -5.03 -5.41
N GLN A 23 5.59 -4.27 -6.35
CA GLN A 23 5.94 -4.36 -7.76
C GLN A 23 6.51 -3.03 -8.25
N ARG A 24 7.61 -3.08 -9.01
CA ARG A 24 8.10 -1.91 -9.74
C ARG A 24 7.15 -1.62 -10.90
N ILE A 25 6.76 -0.36 -11.04
CA ILE A 25 5.98 0.14 -12.18
C ILE A 25 6.75 1.28 -12.86
N GLU A 26 6.28 1.73 -14.01
CA GLU A 26 6.80 2.94 -14.63
C GLU A 26 6.61 4.13 -13.67
N GLY A 27 7.67 4.91 -13.47
CA GLY A 27 7.64 6.07 -12.57
C GLY A 27 7.56 5.76 -11.07
N GLY A 28 7.59 4.49 -10.64
CA GLY A 28 7.63 4.18 -9.20
C GLY A 28 7.34 2.73 -8.80
N ALA A 29 6.43 2.56 -7.84
CA ALA A 29 6.07 1.25 -7.27
C ALA A 29 4.56 1.09 -7.06
N ALA A 30 4.08 -0.15 -7.10
CA ALA A 30 2.74 -0.54 -6.71
C ALA A 30 2.80 -1.47 -5.49
N VAL A 31 1.93 -1.21 -4.51
CA VAL A 31 1.69 -2.05 -3.33
C VAL A 31 0.39 -2.80 -3.58
N HIS A 32 0.49 -4.13 -3.70
CA HIS A 32 -0.67 -5.01 -3.81
C HIS A 32 -0.97 -5.59 -2.43
N LEU A 33 -2.22 -5.49 -1.99
CA LEU A 33 -2.71 -6.03 -0.72
C LEU A 33 -3.83 -7.03 -1.00
N ILE A 34 -3.72 -8.25 -0.47
CA ILE A 34 -4.79 -9.26 -0.48
C ILE A 34 -5.09 -9.61 0.98
N ARG A 35 -6.34 -9.41 1.42
CA ARG A 35 -6.80 -9.74 2.77
C ARG A 35 -7.39 -11.15 2.85
N TYR A 36 -7.24 -11.80 4.00
CA TYR A 36 -7.71 -13.16 4.26
C TYR A 36 -8.76 -13.23 5.38
N ASP A 37 -9.28 -12.09 5.83
CA ASP A 37 -10.33 -11.99 6.86
C ASP A 37 -11.72 -12.40 6.32
N TYR A 38 -11.83 -13.60 5.75
CA TYR A 38 -13.07 -14.11 5.17
C TYR A 38 -14.11 -14.44 6.25
N ASP A 39 -15.29 -13.86 6.13
CA ASP A 39 -16.44 -14.16 6.96
C ASP A 39 -17.31 -15.22 6.27
N HIS A 40 -17.26 -16.44 6.79
CA HIS A 40 -18.09 -17.56 6.34
C HIS A 40 -19.60 -17.28 6.46
N GLY A 41 -20.02 -16.45 7.42
CA GLY A 41 -21.44 -16.15 7.65
C GLY A 41 -22.04 -15.30 6.54
N SER A 42 -21.26 -14.36 6.00
CA SER A 42 -21.69 -13.46 4.93
C SER A 42 -21.10 -13.77 3.55
N ASP A 43 -20.29 -14.83 3.42
CA ASP A 43 -19.62 -15.28 2.18
C ASP A 43 -18.82 -14.16 1.50
N GLN A 44 -18.07 -13.39 2.29
CA GLN A 44 -17.30 -12.25 1.79
C GLN A 44 -16.16 -11.90 2.74
N VAL A 45 -15.21 -11.09 2.26
CA VAL A 45 -14.28 -10.37 3.12
C VAL A 45 -14.87 -8.98 3.38
N PRO A 46 -15.26 -8.65 4.62
CA PRO A 46 -15.84 -7.34 4.93
C PRO A 46 -14.80 -6.24 4.74
N LEU A 47 -15.26 -5.03 4.41
CA LEU A 47 -14.40 -3.85 4.33
C LEU A 47 -13.72 -3.62 5.69
N LEU A 48 -12.40 -3.41 5.66
CA LEU A 48 -11.65 -3.00 6.83
C LEU A 48 -11.70 -1.47 6.89
N PRO A 49 -12.22 -0.86 7.97
CA PRO A 49 -12.44 0.59 8.02
C PRO A 49 -11.18 1.41 7.79
N GLU A 50 -10.06 0.95 8.36
CA GLU A 50 -8.77 1.64 8.30
C GLU A 50 -7.61 0.65 8.28
N LEU A 51 -6.57 0.97 7.51
CA LEU A 51 -5.30 0.25 7.51
C LEU A 51 -4.16 1.22 7.21
N THR A 52 -3.14 1.21 8.06
CA THR A 52 -1.87 1.84 7.74
C THR A 52 -0.92 0.81 7.14
N ILE A 53 -0.35 1.13 5.98
CA ILE A 53 0.80 0.42 5.41
C ILE A 53 2.01 1.34 5.50
N GLU A 54 3.06 0.89 6.16
CA GLU A 54 4.37 1.52 6.07
C GLU A 54 5.25 0.71 5.12
N VAL A 55 5.79 1.36 4.10
CA VAL A 55 6.61 0.70 3.09
C VAL A 55 7.90 1.47 2.84
N ARG A 56 9.02 0.74 2.76
CA ARG A 56 10.32 1.27 2.33
C ARG A 56 10.58 0.90 0.88
N VAL A 57 10.55 1.91 0.03
CA VAL A 57 10.98 1.85 -1.38
C VAL A 57 11.98 2.96 -1.65
N PRO A 58 13.04 2.72 -2.46
CA PRO A 58 14.05 3.72 -2.77
C PRO A 58 13.57 4.63 -3.92
N VAL A 59 12.36 5.18 -3.81
CA VAL A 59 11.77 6.07 -4.81
C VAL A 59 11.09 7.22 -4.07
N HIS A 60 11.44 8.46 -4.43
CA HIS A 60 10.65 9.60 -3.99
C HIS A 60 9.39 9.67 -4.84
N ALA A 61 8.22 9.50 -4.20
CA ALA A 61 6.97 9.26 -4.90
C ALA A 61 5.84 10.07 -4.24
N PRO A 62 5.75 11.38 -4.51
CA PRO A 62 4.77 12.26 -3.88
C PRO A 62 3.33 12.02 -4.37
N ASP A 63 3.14 11.37 -5.52
CA ASP A 63 1.82 11.10 -6.06
C ASP A 63 1.38 9.69 -5.68
N THR A 64 0.24 9.59 -5.01
CA THR A 64 -0.33 8.34 -4.53
C THR A 64 -1.79 8.20 -4.92
N ALA A 65 -2.17 7.02 -5.37
CA ALA A 65 -3.56 6.64 -5.60
C ALA A 65 -3.81 5.23 -5.06
N ALA A 66 -5.01 4.98 -4.55
CA ALA A 66 -5.43 3.67 -4.07
C ALA A 66 -6.67 3.20 -4.82
N TYR A 67 -6.67 1.92 -5.17
CA TYR A 67 -7.69 1.27 -5.97
C TYR A 67 -8.14 -0.01 -5.27
N GLY A 68 -9.44 -0.24 -5.26
CA GLY A 68 -10.08 -1.48 -4.85
C GLY A 68 -10.86 -2.10 -6.01
N CYS A 69 -11.48 -3.25 -5.78
CA CYS A 69 -12.31 -3.93 -6.79
C CYS A 69 -13.48 -3.07 -7.32
N SER A 70 -13.94 -2.09 -6.53
CA SER A 70 -15.06 -1.20 -6.86
C SER A 70 -14.64 0.18 -7.39
N GLY A 71 -13.33 0.46 -7.52
CA GLY A 71 -12.82 1.75 -7.99
C GLY A 71 -11.86 2.41 -7.00
N LEU A 72 -11.85 3.75 -6.97
CA LEU A 72 -10.94 4.54 -6.13
C LEU A 72 -11.26 4.36 -4.64
N MET A 73 -10.20 4.38 -3.83
CA MET A 73 -10.24 4.30 -2.38
C MET A 73 -9.61 5.54 -1.74
N GLY A 74 -9.98 5.79 -0.48
CA GLY A 74 -9.32 6.81 0.32
C GLY A 74 -7.89 6.41 0.65
N VAL A 75 -6.93 7.29 0.36
CA VAL A 75 -5.54 7.16 0.78
C VAL A 75 -4.99 8.52 1.19
N ARG A 76 -4.39 8.57 2.37
CA ARG A 76 -3.47 9.65 2.76
C ARG A 76 -2.06 9.11 2.73
N HIS A 77 -1.15 9.88 2.14
CA HIS A 77 0.24 9.50 2.00
C HIS A 77 1.15 10.55 2.62
N GLU A 78 2.09 10.08 3.45
CA GLU A 78 3.21 10.87 3.95
C GLU A 78 4.51 10.10 3.72
N GLU A 79 5.56 10.79 3.30
CA GLU A 79 6.91 10.22 3.17
C GLU A 79 7.83 10.87 4.21
N ARG A 80 8.53 10.05 5.00
CA ARG A 80 9.53 10.51 5.97
C ARG A 80 10.69 9.54 6.05
N ASP A 81 11.91 10.05 5.90
CA ASP A 81 13.15 9.28 6.05
C ASP A 81 13.18 7.98 5.18
N GLY A 82 12.63 8.05 3.97
CA GLY A 82 12.55 6.91 3.03
C GLY A 82 11.47 5.87 3.37
N VAL A 83 10.54 6.20 4.27
CA VAL A 83 9.36 5.39 4.61
C VAL A 83 8.11 6.10 4.09
N HIS A 84 7.32 5.42 3.26
CA HIS A 84 6.00 5.87 2.85
C HIS A 84 4.98 5.30 3.82
N ARG A 85 4.24 6.19 4.48
CA ARG A 85 3.11 5.86 5.34
C ARG A 85 1.83 6.09 4.55
N LEU A 86 1.07 5.03 4.35
CA LEU A 86 -0.17 4.99 3.55
C LEU A 86 -1.33 4.67 4.48
N GLU A 87 -2.18 5.65 4.75
CA GLU A 87 -3.36 5.50 5.58
C GLU A 87 -4.56 5.31 4.66
N LEU A 88 -5.08 4.08 4.63
CA LEU A 88 -6.16 3.64 3.76
C LEU A 88 -7.47 3.60 4.53
N THR A 89 -8.58 3.91 3.86
CA THR A 89 -9.93 3.75 4.40
C THR A 89 -10.79 2.87 3.49
N ASP A 90 -11.78 2.20 4.07
CA ASP A 90 -12.73 1.31 3.36
C ASP A 90 -12.02 0.22 2.52
N VAL A 91 -11.08 -0.48 3.15
CA VAL A 91 -10.15 -1.40 2.49
C VAL A 91 -10.84 -2.72 2.13
N PRO A 92 -11.00 -3.07 0.83
CA PRO A 92 -11.66 -4.29 0.38
C PRO A 92 -10.73 -5.52 0.46
N LEU A 93 -11.22 -6.66 -0.04
CA LEU A 93 -10.44 -7.90 -0.22
C LEU A 93 -9.10 -7.68 -0.92
N TYR A 94 -9.09 -6.88 -1.99
CA TYR A 94 -7.93 -6.64 -2.82
C TYR A 94 -7.76 -5.16 -3.13
N SER A 95 -6.56 -4.65 -2.88
CA SER A 95 -6.21 -3.25 -3.15
C SER A 95 -4.88 -3.14 -3.89
N VAL A 96 -4.78 -2.12 -4.73
CA VAL A 96 -3.53 -1.68 -5.36
C VAL A 96 -3.31 -0.23 -5.00
N ILE A 97 -2.14 0.09 -4.45
CA ILE A 97 -1.74 1.46 -4.12
C ILE A 97 -0.52 1.81 -4.97
N THR A 98 -0.62 2.86 -5.79
CA THR A 98 0.51 3.34 -6.58
C THR A 98 1.25 4.42 -5.84
N LEU A 99 2.58 4.37 -5.91
CA LEU A 99 3.52 5.38 -5.45
C LEU A 99 4.32 5.82 -6.68
N THR A 100 4.02 6.97 -7.24
CA THR A 100 4.67 7.47 -8.46
C THR A 100 5.33 8.83 -8.25
N ALA A 101 6.42 9.05 -8.98
CA ALA A 101 6.94 10.39 -9.17
C ALA A 101 5.90 11.27 -9.87
N LYS A 102 5.97 12.59 -9.67
CA LYS A 102 5.16 13.53 -10.47
C LYS A 102 5.46 13.37 -11.95
N GLU A 103 4.42 13.32 -12.77
CA GLU A 103 4.58 13.45 -14.21
C GLU A 103 5.35 14.75 -14.53
N GLY A 104 6.54 14.62 -15.13
CA GLY A 104 7.37 15.76 -15.57
C GLY A 104 8.55 16.13 -14.67
N GLY A 105 8.95 15.32 -13.69
CA GLY A 105 10.19 15.52 -12.93
C GLY A 105 11.38 14.81 -13.59
N ASP A 106 12.33 15.57 -14.14
CA ASP A 106 13.63 15.05 -14.59
C ASP A 106 14.35 14.30 -13.45
N VAL A 107 14.90 13.13 -13.79
CA VAL A 107 15.75 12.28 -12.93
C VAL A 107 17.11 12.93 -12.69
#